data_AF-A0A1X7FYE9-F1
#
_entry.id   AF-A0A1X7FYE9-F1
#
_cell.length_a   1.000
_cell.length_b   1.000
_cell.length_c   1.000
_cell.angle_alpha   90.00
_cell.angle_beta   90.00
_cell.angle_gamma   90.00
#
_symmetry.space_group_name_H-M   'P 1'
#
loop_
_entity.id
_entity.type
_entity.pdbx_description
1 polymer ?
#
loop_
_entity_poly.entity_id
_entity_poly.type
_entity_poly.pdbx_seq_one_letter_code
_entity_poly.pdbx_strand_id
1 'polypeptide(L)' 'MYGDQDDIDYHSKRAISELDKGLICQSMEAARAHLRLSSLHFERVRELSGKHCTNRPPLSM' A
#
# COMPACT_ATOMS: atom_id res chain seq x y z
N MET A 1 -19.46 2.92 -7.22
CA MET A 1 -18.18 3.38 -6.64
C MET A 1 -17.22 2.20 -6.69
N TYR A 2 -16.45 2.05 -7.77
CA TYR A 2 -15.45 0.98 -7.94
C TYR A 2 -14.00 1.44 -7.72
N GLY A 3 -13.77 2.76 -7.60
CA GLY A 3 -12.43 3.34 -7.57
C GLY A 3 -11.57 2.92 -6.39
N ASP A 4 -12.13 2.78 -5.19
CA ASP A 4 -11.34 2.48 -3.99
C ASP A 4 -10.74 1.07 -4.01
N GLN A 5 -11.46 0.07 -4.57
CA GLN A 5 -10.93 -1.29 -4.68
C GLN A 5 -9.85 -1.39 -5.77
N ASP A 6 -10.08 -0.72 -6.90
CA ASP A 6 -9.09 -0.66 -7.98
C ASP A 6 -7.79 0.03 -7.50
N ASP A 7 -7.91 1.08 -6.68
CA ASP A 7 -6.77 1.78 -6.08
C ASP A 7 -6.03 0.90 -5.05
N ILE A 8 -6.76 0.15 -4.22
CA ILE A 8 -6.16 -0.81 -3.28
C ILE A 8 -5.36 -1.88 -4.04
N ASP A 9 -5.94 -2.45 -5.10
CA ASP A 9 -5.30 -3.47 -5.92
C ASP A 9 -4.05 -2.92 -6.62
N TYR A 10 -4.15 -1.71 -7.17
CA TYR A 10 -3.03 -1.02 -7.80
C TYR A 10 -1.89 -0.82 -6.81
N HIS A 11 -2.16 -0.22 -5.64
CA HIS A 11 -1.13 0.05 -4.65
C HIS A 11 -0.55 -1.24 -4.06
N SER A 12 -1.36 -2.27 -3.85
CA SER A 12 -0.89 -3.58 -3.37
C SER A 12 0.07 -4.23 -4.36
N LYS A 13 -0.28 -4.27 -5.66
CA LYS A 13 0.57 -4.81 -6.72
C LYS A 13 1.88 -4.03 -6.84
N ARG A 14 1.82 -2.70 -6.77
CA ARG A 14 3.02 -1.84 -6.82
C ARG A 14 3.90 -2.03 -5.58
N ALA A 15 3.33 -2.13 -4.39
CA ALA A 15 4.07 -2.34 -3.15
C ALA A 15 4.92 -3.62 -3.20
N ILE A 16 4.33 -4.73 -3.65
CA ILE A 16 5.02 -6.02 -3.77
C ILE A 16 6.09 -5.96 -4.86
N SER A 17 5.77 -5.40 -6.04
CA SER A 17 6.74 -5.30 -7.14
C SER A 17 7.98 -4.46 -6.77
N GLU A 18 7.80 -3.34 -6.06
CA GLU A 18 8.93 -2.53 -5.60
C GLU A 18 9.70 -3.22 -4.47
N LEU A 19 9.04 -3.99 -3.60
CA LEU A 19 9.72 -4.81 -2.59
C LEU A 19 10.64 -5.85 -3.25
N ASP A 20 10.11 -6.60 -4.21
CA ASP A 20 10.88 -7.62 -4.93
C ASP A 20 12.10 -7.02 -5.62
N LYS A 21 11.93 -5.88 -6.31
CA LYS A 21 13.05 -5.15 -6.94
C LYS A 21 14.07 -4.71 -5.90
N GLY A 22 13.64 -4.22 -4.75
CA GLY A 22 14.53 -3.81 -3.66
C GLY A 22 15.35 -4.96 -3.10
N LEU A 23 14.76 -6.16 -2.99
CA LEU A 23 15.41 -7.36 -2.47
C LEU A 23 16.46 -7.95 -3.43
N ILE A 24 16.23 -7.86 -4.75
CA ILE A 24 17.16 -8.40 -5.76
C ILE A 24 18.18 -7.36 -6.27
N CYS A 25 18.06 -6.09 -5.87
CA CYS A 25 18.92 -5.03 -6.38
C CYS A 25 20.34 -5.14 -5.81
N GLN A 26 21.34 -5.02 -6.67
CA GLN A 26 22.75 -5.04 -6.27
C GLN A 26 23.26 -3.67 -5.79
N SER A 27 22.56 -2.57 -6.10
CA SER A 27 22.89 -1.24 -5.62
C SER A 27 22.14 -0.94 -4.33
N MET A 28 22.88 -0.64 -3.26
CA MET A 28 22.30 -0.33 -1.95
C MET A 28 21.42 0.93 -2.00
N GLU A 29 21.78 1.93 -2.82
CA GLU A 29 20.99 3.15 -2.96
C GLU A 29 19.65 2.88 -3.64
N ALA A 30 19.67 2.10 -4.73
CA ALA A 30 18.46 1.70 -5.44
C ALA A 30 17.59 0.77 -4.59
N ALA A 31 18.19 -0.19 -3.87
CA ALA A 31 17.47 -1.04 -2.92
C ALA A 31 16.72 -0.20 -1.87
N ARG A 32 17.38 0.81 -1.28
CA ARG A 32 16.73 1.73 -0.32
C ARG A 32 15.58 2.51 -0.94
N ALA A 33 15.74 2.98 -2.19
CA ALA A 33 14.68 3.70 -2.89
C ALA A 33 13.46 2.80 -3.13
N HIS A 34 13.67 1.58 -3.63
CA HIS A 34 12.63 0.58 -3.86
C HIS A 34 11.88 0.21 -2.57
N LEU A 35 12.60 -0.02 -1.47
CA LEU A 35 12.00 -0.32 -0.17
C LEU A 35 11.16 0.84 0.38
N ARG A 36 11.61 2.09 0.20
CA ARG A 36 10.83 3.28 0.57
C ARG A 36 9.55 3.40 -0.27
N LEU A 37 9.64 3.18 -1.58
CA LEU A 37 8.47 3.19 -2.47
C LEU A 37 7.45 2.11 -2.10
N SER A 38 7.93 0.90 -1.79
CA SER A 38 7.09 -0.18 -1.30
C SER A 38 6.34 0.21 -0.02
N SER A 39 7.04 0.80 0.96
CA SER A 39 6.44 1.29 2.21
C SER A 39 5.34 2.32 1.97
N LEU A 40 5.56 3.28 1.06
CA LEU A 40 4.57 4.32 0.74
C LEU A 40 3.29 3.71 0.13
N HIS A 41 3.44 2.71 -0.74
CA HIS A 41 2.29 2.02 -1.30
C HIS A 41 1.51 1.20 -0.25
N PHE A 42 2.20 0.51 0.66
CA PHE A 42 1.54 -0.21 1.75
C PHE A 42 0.81 0.73 2.71
N GLU A 43 1.40 1.89 3.02
CA GLU A 43 0.72 2.91 3.82
C GLU A 43 -0.57 3.38 3.14
N ARG A 44 -0.52 3.62 1.82
CA ARG A 44 -1.72 4.00 1.07
C ARG A 44 -2.79 2.92 1.05
N VAL A 45 -2.41 1.65 0.90
CA VAL A 45 -3.35 0.52 1.03
C VAL A 45 -4.04 0.52 2.40
N ARG A 46 -3.28 0.77 3.47
CA ARG A 46 -3.82 0.85 4.83
C ARG A 46 -4.82 1.99 4.99
N GLU A 47 -4.52 3.17 4.43
CA GLU A 47 -5.44 4.31 4.43
C GLU A 47 -6.75 4.03 3.69
N LEU A 48 -6.66 3.46 2.47
CA LEU A 48 -7.82 3.15 1.65
C LEU A 48 -8.68 2.05 2.29
N SER A 49 -8.03 1.02 2.84
CA SER A 49 -8.73 -0.06 3.55
C SER A 49 -9.37 0.43 4.86
N GLY A 50 -8.75 1.37 5.57
CA GLY A 50 -9.29 1.97 6.79
C GLY A 50 -10.52 2.85 6.55
N LYS A 51 -10.61 3.53 5.39
CA LYS A 51 -11.81 4.29 4.99
C LYS A 51 -13.03 3.40 4.78
N HIS A 52 -12.85 2.13 4.42
CA HIS A 52 -13.96 1.17 4.36
C HIS A 52 -14.50 0.79 5.76
N CYS A 53 -13.73 1.00 6.83
CA CYS A 53 -14.10 0.59 8.20
C CYS A 53 -14.93 1.64 8.96
N THR A 54 -14.99 2.89 8.51
CA THR A 54 -15.69 3.97 9.23
C THR A 54 -17.20 4.01 8.99
N ASN A 55 -17.76 3.05 8.24
CA ASN A 55 -19.20 2.77 8.18
C ASN A 55 -19.66 1.80 9.28
N ARG A 56 -18.92 1.66 10.40
CA ARG A 56 -19.54 1.16 11.62
C ARG A 56 -20.41 2.27 12.19
N PRO A 57 -21.73 2.07 12.36
CA PRO A 57 -22.51 3.00 13.16
C PRO A 57 -21.83 3.14 14.53
N PRO A 58 -21.85 4.33 15.14
CA PRO A 58 -21.38 4.46 16.52
C PRO A 58 -22.10 3.40 17.35
N LEU A 59 -21.34 2.64 18.14
CA LEU A 59 -21.94 1.79 19.18
C LEU A 59 -22.73 2.74 20.07
N SER A 60 -24.05 2.75 19.90
CA SER A 60 -24.96 3.42 20.80
C SER A 60 -24.99 2.62 22.11
N MET A 61 -24.78 3.35 23.20
CA MET A 61 -24.89 2.97 24.63
C MET A 61 -23.64 2.32 25.22
#